data_AF-A0A5C6M2J5-F1
#
_entry.id   AF-A0A5C6M2J5-F1
#
_cell.length_a   1.000
_cell.length_b   1.000
_cell.length_c   1.000
_cell.angle_alpha   90.00
_cell.angle_beta   90.00
_cell.angle_gamma   90.00
#
_symmetry.space_group_name_H-M   'P 1'
#
loop_
_entity.id
_entity.type
_entity.pdbx_description
1 polymer ?
#
loop_
_entity_poly.entity_id
_entity_poly.type
_entity_poly.pdbx_seq_one_letter_code
_entity_poly.pdbx_strand_id
1 'polypeptide(L)'
;MTTTRADARINVRLPSELKQTIEEAAAALGQTVSEFTISTVVQEARHVLEAAQVTRLSRRDRDLFLAALDDVDATPNAALKAAAQRYGNRRV
;
A
#
# COMPACT_ATOMS: atom_id res chain seq x y z
N MET A 1 15.23 -25.43 -11.59
CA MET A 1 14.55 -24.53 -10.63
C MET A 1 15.59 -23.56 -10.10
N THR A 2 15.41 -22.26 -10.32
CA THR A 2 16.27 -21.23 -9.73
C THR A 2 15.86 -21.05 -8.27
N THR A 3 16.65 -21.58 -7.34
CA THR A 3 16.45 -21.34 -5.91
C THR A 3 16.69 -19.86 -5.62
N THR A 4 15.62 -19.11 -5.28
CA THR A 4 15.75 -17.71 -4.86
C THR A 4 16.60 -17.67 -3.60
N ARG A 5 17.77 -17.04 -3.69
CA ARG A 5 18.72 -16.93 -2.58
C ARG A 5 18.25 -15.81 -1.65
N ALA A 6 18.15 -16.08 -0.35
CA ALA A 6 17.98 -15.05 0.66
C ALA A 6 19.29 -14.27 0.82
N ASP A 7 19.37 -13.08 0.22
CA ASP A 7 20.56 -12.21 0.22
C ASP A 7 20.40 -10.93 1.09
N ALA A 8 19.17 -10.57 1.44
CA ALA A 8 18.84 -9.42 2.29
C ALA A 8 18.54 -9.83 3.75
N ARG A 9 18.75 -8.90 4.69
CA ARG A 9 18.47 -9.10 6.13
C ARG A 9 17.71 -7.92 6.73
N ILE A 10 16.84 -8.22 7.69
CA ILE A 10 16.16 -7.24 8.54
C ILE A 10 16.69 -7.44 9.97
N ASN A 11 17.30 -6.40 10.56
CA ASN A 11 17.82 -6.45 11.93
C ASN A 11 16.95 -5.56 12.83
N VAL A 12 16.27 -6.15 13.81
CA VAL A 12 15.38 -5.43 14.74
C VAL A 12 15.77 -5.75 16.18
N ARG A 13 15.79 -4.72 17.03
CA ARG A 13 15.87 -4.88 18.49
C ARG A 13 14.46 -4.80 19.05
N LEU A 14 14.12 -5.72 19.94
CA LEU A 14 12.83 -5.78 20.61
C LEU A 14 13.00 -6.25 22.06
N PRO A 15 12.07 -5.88 22.96
CA PRO A 15 11.99 -6.47 24.30
C PRO A 15 11.88 -8.00 24.25
N SER A 16 12.43 -8.66 25.27
CA SER A 16 12.40 -10.13 25.38
C SER A 16 10.98 -10.69 25.42
N GLU A 17 10.05 -9.98 26.05
CA GLU A 17 8.64 -10.37 26.15
C GLU A 17 7.99 -10.48 24.77
N LEU A 18 8.23 -9.51 23.87
CA LEU A 18 7.73 -9.57 22.50
C LEU A 18 8.35 -10.71 21.71
N LYS A 19 9.65 -11.00 21.93
CA LYS A 19 10.32 -12.14 21.31
C LYS A 19 9.66 -13.46 21.74
N GLN A 20 9.34 -13.58 23.03
CA GLN A 20 8.66 -14.76 23.55
C GLN A 20 7.26 -14.95 22.93
N THR A 21 6.46 -13.88 22.81
CA THR A 21 5.15 -13.95 22.14
C THR A 21 5.29 -14.43 20.68
N ILE A 22 6.30 -13.94 19.96
CA ILE A 22 6.56 -14.35 18.58
C ILE A 22 6.97 -15.83 18.51
N GLU A 23 7.81 -16.29 19.44
CA GLU A 23 8.24 -17.70 19.53
C GLU A 23 7.07 -18.64 19.80
N GLU A 24 6.18 -18.28 20.72
CA GLU A 24 4.97 -19.05 21.03
C GLU A 24 4.02 -19.13 19.83
N ALA A 25 3.82 -18.01 19.11
CA ALA A 25 3.00 -17.97 17.91
C ALA A 25 3.59 -18.81 16.77
N ALA A 26 4.91 -18.73 16.54
CA ALA A 26 5.60 -19.53 15.54
C ALA A 26 5.49 -21.03 15.88
N ALA A 27 5.69 -21.40 17.14
CA ALA A 27 5.55 -22.78 17.61
C ALA A 27 4.12 -23.33 17.42
N ALA A 28 3.09 -22.52 17.70
CA ALA A 28 1.70 -22.90 17.50
C ALA A 28 1.36 -23.23 16.02
N LEU A 29 2.08 -22.62 15.07
CA LEU A 29 1.95 -22.87 13.64
C LEU A 29 2.95 -23.90 13.10
N GLY A 30 3.82 -24.46 13.95
CA GLY A 30 4.88 -25.39 13.53
C GLY A 30 5.93 -24.75 12.62
N GLN A 31 6.14 -23.44 12.75
CA GLN A 31 7.08 -22.66 11.95
C GLN A 31 8.29 -22.24 12.78
N THR A 32 9.42 -21.99 12.11
CA THR A 32 10.52 -21.25 12.74
C THR A 32 10.12 -19.79 12.97
N VAL A 33 10.75 -19.13 13.94
CA VAL A 33 10.56 -17.68 14.18
C VAL A 33 10.80 -16.87 12.91
N SER A 34 11.81 -17.23 12.11
CA SER A 34 12.14 -16.57 10.85
C SER A 34 11.01 -16.71 9.82
N GLU A 35 10.46 -17.91 9.63
CA GLU A 35 9.36 -18.15 8.68
C GLU A 35 8.08 -17.44 9.11
N PHE A 36 7.73 -17.51 10.38
CA PHE A 36 6.59 -16.79 10.95
C PHE A 36 6.76 -15.28 10.78
N THR A 37 7.94 -14.75 11.08
CA THR A 37 8.22 -13.31 10.95
C THR A 37 8.13 -12.85 9.50
N ILE A 38 8.78 -13.57 8.57
CA ILE A 38 8.76 -13.20 7.15
C ILE A 38 7.35 -13.24 6.60
N SER A 39 6.60 -14.31 6.85
CA SER A 39 5.23 -14.46 6.33
C SER A 39 4.30 -13.37 6.88
N THR A 40 4.34 -13.12 8.19
CA THR A 40 3.52 -12.09 8.85
C THR A 40 3.86 -10.69 8.33
N VAL A 41 5.15 -10.33 8.30
CA VAL A 41 5.58 -8.98 7.86
C VAL A 41 5.26 -8.76 6.39
N VAL A 42 5.44 -9.77 5.52
CA VAL A 42 5.11 -9.66 4.10
C VAL A 42 3.60 -9.52 3.89
N GLN A 43 2.78 -10.25 4.64
CA GLN A 43 1.33 -10.14 4.57
C GLN A 43 0.87 -8.72 4.93
N GLU A 44 1.33 -8.19 6.06
CA GLU A 44 0.95 -6.84 6.50
C GLU A 44 1.49 -5.77 5.56
N ALA A 45 2.73 -5.91 5.07
CA ALA A 45 3.29 -4.98 4.10
C ALA A 45 2.45 -4.91 2.81
N ARG A 46 1.97 -6.06 2.31
CA ARG A 46 1.07 -6.10 1.14
C ARG A 46 -0.25 -5.41 1.42
N HIS A 47 -0.86 -5.67 2.58
CA HIS A 47 -2.12 -5.05 2.97
C HIS A 47 -1.98 -3.51 3.07
N VAL A 48 -0.90 -3.02 3.67
CA VAL A 48 -0.61 -1.57 3.76
C VAL A 48 -0.42 -0.95 2.38
N LEU A 49 0.34 -1.61 1.49
CA LEU A 49 0.55 -1.12 0.12
C LEU A 49 -0.74 -1.09 -0.69
N GLU A 50 -1.57 -2.11 -0.58
CA GLU A 50 -2.88 -2.16 -1.24
C GLU A 50 -3.79 -1.05 -0.72
N ALA A 51 -3.89 -0.89 0.60
CA ALA A 51 -4.70 0.16 1.20
C ALA A 51 -4.24 1.57 0.80
N ALA A 52 -2.94 1.79 0.63
CA ALA A 52 -2.38 3.07 0.19
C ALA A 52 -2.63 3.35 -1.30
N GLN A 53 -2.73 2.31 -2.14
CA GLN A 53 -2.89 2.45 -3.59
C GLN A 53 -4.34 2.43 -4.05
N VAL A 54 -5.27 1.92 -3.22
CA VAL A 54 -6.68 1.78 -3.58
C VAL A 54 -7.51 2.94 -3.03
N THR A 55 -8.10 3.73 -3.93
CA THR A 55 -9.14 4.70 -3.54
C THR A 55 -10.49 3.99 -3.47
N ARG A 56 -11.04 3.83 -2.26
CA ARG A 56 -12.37 3.26 -2.06
C ARG A 56 -13.43 4.34 -2.16
N LEU A 57 -14.27 4.28 -3.19
CA LEU A 57 -15.37 5.21 -3.40
C LEU A 57 -16.65 4.72 -2.72
N SER A 58 -17.45 5.64 -2.18
CA SER A 58 -18.83 5.34 -1.82
C SER A 58 -19.63 5.00 -3.08
N ARG A 59 -20.83 4.39 -2.95
CA ARG A 59 -21.69 4.14 -4.12
C ARG A 59 -21.99 5.43 -4.89
N ARG A 60 -22.29 6.51 -4.16
CA ARG A 60 -22.51 7.85 -4.73
C ARG A 60 -21.29 8.34 -5.50
N ASP A 61 -20.10 8.28 -4.90
CA ASP A 61 -18.88 8.81 -5.52
C ASP A 61 -18.45 7.95 -6.71
N ARG A 62 -18.69 6.64 -6.66
CA ARG A 62 -18.49 5.74 -7.79
C ARG A 62 -19.40 6.14 -8.96
N ASP A 63 -20.69 6.36 -8.71
CA ASP A 63 -21.64 6.70 -9.78
C ASP A 63 -21.30 8.07 -10.40
N LEU A 64 -20.87 9.04 -9.58
CA LEU A 64 -20.35 10.32 -10.05
C LEU A 64 -19.06 10.16 -10.88
N PHE A 65 -18.14 9.31 -10.42
CA PHE A 65 -16.89 9.05 -11.12
C PHE A 65 -17.13 8.38 -12.47
N LEU A 66 -18.02 7.39 -12.54
CA LEU A 66 -18.38 6.73 -13.80
C LEU A 66 -19.07 7.69 -14.77
N ALA A 67 -20.04 8.48 -14.29
CA ALA A 67 -20.68 9.49 -15.13
C ALA A 67 -19.68 10.52 -15.67
N ALA A 68 -18.66 10.89 -14.89
CA ALA A 68 -17.59 11.77 -15.34
C ALA A 68 -16.64 11.12 -16.36
N LEU A 69 -16.47 9.80 -16.35
CA LEU A 69 -15.70 9.08 -17.37
C LEU A 69 -16.49 8.93 -18.68
N ASP A 70 -17.81 8.81 -18.61
CA ASP A 70 -18.69 8.66 -19.76
C ASP A 70 -18.96 10.00 -20.48
N ASP A 71 -18.71 11.13 -19.82
CA ASP A 71 -18.88 12.48 -20.38
C ASP A 71 -17.71 12.84 -21.32
N VAL A 72 -17.85 12.46 -22.59
CA VAL A 72 -16.86 12.71 -23.66
C VAL A 72 -16.74 14.17 -24.08
N ASP A 73 -17.73 15.00 -23.73
CA ASP A 73 -17.77 16.43 -24.10
C ASP A 73 -17.30 17.34 -22.94
N ALA A 74 -16.88 16.75 -21.81
CA ALA A 74 -16.43 17.47 -20.64
C ALA A 74 -15.23 18.38 -20.97
N THR A 75 -15.37 19.68 -20.64
CA THR A 75 -14.28 20.66 -20.81
C THR A 75 -13.86 21.27 -19.48
N PRO A 76 -12.55 21.60 -19.29
CA PRO A 76 -12.10 22.25 -18.06
C PRO A 76 -12.78 23.60 -17.86
N ASN A 77 -13.32 23.81 -16.67
CA ASN A 77 -13.90 25.10 -16.30
C ASN A 77 -12.81 26.20 -16.17
N ALA A 78 -13.24 27.45 -16.04
CA ALA A 78 -12.33 28.59 -15.94
C ALA A 78 -11.32 28.48 -14.78
N ALA A 79 -11.75 27.91 -13.64
CA ALA A 79 -10.88 27.73 -12.48
C ALA A 79 -9.77 26.69 -12.72
N LEU A 80 -10.09 25.56 -13.37
CA LEU A 80 -9.12 24.53 -13.76
C LEU A 80 -8.10 25.08 -14.76
N LYS A 81 -8.56 25.84 -15.77
CA LYS A 81 -7.68 26.51 -16.75
C LYS A 81 -6.71 27.47 -16.06
N ALA A 82 -7.21 28.30 -15.15
CA ALA A 82 -6.37 29.23 -14.38
C ALA A 82 -5.37 28.50 -13.47
N ALA A 83 -5.78 27.39 -12.84
CA ALA A 83 -4.88 26.59 -12.00
C ALA A 83 -3.73 25.96 -12.81
N ALA A 84 -4.03 25.41 -13.99
CA ALA A 84 -3.02 24.86 -14.89
C ALA A 84 -2.00 25.92 -15.35
N GLN A 85 -2.47 27.13 -15.71
CA GLN A 85 -1.59 28.25 -16.08
C GLN A 85 -0.66 28.66 -14.93
N ARG A 86 -1.19 28.79 -13.69
CA ARG A 86 -0.37 29.10 -12.51
C ARG A 86 0.73 28.06 -12.26
N TYR A 87 0.42 26.79 -12.46
CA TYR A 87 1.39 25.72 -12.28
C TYR A 87 2.49 25.76 -13.36
N GLY A 88 2.12 26.00 -14.62
CA GLY A 88 3.07 26.17 -15.73
C GLY A 88 4.06 27.30 -15.47
N ASN A 89 3.58 28.44 -14.97
CA ASN A 89 4.41 29.60 -14.67
C ASN A 89 5.35 29.41 -13.46
N ARG A 90 5.14 28.38 -12.63
CA ARG A 90 5.99 28.08 -11.45
C ARG A 90 7.14 27.11 -11.77
N ARG A 91 7.10 26.41 -12.91
CA ARG A 91 8.15 25.45 -13.34
C ARG A 91 9.17 26.06 -14.31
N VAL A 92 9.13 27.38 -14.52
CA VAL A 92 10.09 28.19 -15.30
C VAL A 92 10.80 29.13 -14.34
#